data_AF-A0A2P7T9W1-F1
#
_entry.id   AF-A0A2P7T9W1-F1
#
_cell.length_a   1.000
_cell.length_b   1.000
_cell.length_c   1.000
_cell.angle_alpha   90.00
_cell.angle_beta   90.00
_cell.angle_gamma   90.00
#
_symmetry.space_group_name_H-M   'P 1'
#
loop_
_entity.id
_entity.type
_entity.pdbx_description
1 polymer ?
#
loop_
_entity_poly.entity_id
_entity_poly.type
_entity_poly.pdbx_seq_one_letter_code
_entity_poly.pdbx_strand_id
1 'polypeptide(L)'
;MKYFSKIAVFFFSGLFVCQIAFAQVPQAISYQSVARNAGGNVLANTAISVRINITTMASGGMVLYSERHDVTTNQFGLFTIAIGAGTPLSGSFSGINWAGGNRYAETALDSNGATGGYTFTVMGTMQLLSVPYALLAQQVISGATLDQAYDAGGAGSGRIVNADAGAVEINSGTNNGIALDITHSGNGVAISAEGSSPSSQFAAIQSVSSSNSGAASAIIGSSSGMAYGVSGQLETTATAQSAVYGNNLRTNGGHGVRGIGFNGVVGETNYSQGFGLYGENYDQLLPLGNGVGVAGTGFYGVLGEDRYLGSVTGAYGVFSNGNFAASGTKSFVIDHPLDPENRFLKHFSMESNEVLNVYRGNAVFDQNNEAAVTLPSYFNSINTNFTYQLTPVGGYAPLYIKEKIQNNRFVIGGGTEGLEVSWVVYAERNDAYLQQHPEQKQPEQAKRPQEQGKYLMPQLYGKLPDEGLFYVPKPATLEQQPLPVLKTQVND
;
A
#
# COMPACT_ATOMS: atom_id res chain seq x y z
N MET A 1 67.67 -25.29 23.91
CA MET A 1 68.64 -24.36 24.53
C MET A 1 68.10 -22.93 24.39
N LYS A 2 67.78 -22.30 25.52
CA LYS A 2 68.31 -21.01 26.03
C LYS A 2 67.75 -19.74 25.33
N TYR A 3 66.84 -18.95 25.92
CA TYR A 3 66.88 -18.09 27.12
C TYR A 3 67.32 -16.63 26.84
N PHE A 4 66.51 -15.67 27.37
CA PHE A 4 66.74 -14.23 27.65
C PHE A 4 66.89 -13.28 26.43
N SER A 5 66.15 -12.17 26.25
CA SER A 5 65.71 -11.05 27.12
C SER A 5 66.80 -10.01 27.45
N LYS A 6 66.51 -8.75 27.04
CA LYS A 6 66.80 -7.43 27.65
C LYS A 6 67.57 -6.41 26.77
N ILE A 7 66.93 -5.24 26.56
CA ILE A 7 67.41 -3.85 26.82
C ILE A 7 68.65 -3.38 26.01
N ALA A 8 68.77 -2.20 25.38
CA ALA A 8 67.96 -1.01 25.15
C ALA A 8 68.74 -0.04 24.22
N VAL A 9 68.09 1.08 23.90
CA VAL A 9 68.65 2.42 23.54
C VAL A 9 68.87 2.74 22.04
N PHE A 10 68.33 3.90 21.65
CA PHE A 10 68.58 4.76 20.46
C PHE A 10 67.89 4.41 19.13
N PHE A 11 66.72 5.02 18.85
CA PHE A 11 66.64 6.29 18.11
C PHE A 11 65.18 6.77 18.02
N PHE A 12 64.94 7.97 18.53
CA PHE A 12 63.65 8.65 18.63
C PHE A 12 63.52 9.60 17.44
N SER A 13 62.74 9.28 16.40
CA SER A 13 62.34 10.27 15.40
C SER A 13 61.18 9.76 14.54
N GLY A 14 60.04 10.43 14.61
CA GLY A 14 58.95 10.24 13.64
C GLY A 14 57.53 10.19 14.21
N LEU A 15 57.22 10.94 15.28
CA LEU A 15 55.83 11.17 15.68
C LEU A 15 55.23 12.26 14.78
N PHE A 16 54.59 11.86 13.68
CA PHE A 16 53.85 12.76 12.79
C PHE A 16 52.51 13.11 13.47
N VAL A 17 52.54 14.08 14.39
CA VAL A 17 51.33 14.68 14.96
C VAL A 17 50.81 15.68 13.93
N CYS A 18 49.76 15.28 13.20
CA CYS A 18 48.95 16.18 12.40
C CYS A 18 48.24 17.16 13.35
N GLN A 19 48.77 18.37 13.49
CA GLN A 19 48.06 19.42 14.22
C GLN A 19 46.98 20.00 13.31
N ILE A 20 45.74 19.77 13.72
CA ILE A 20 44.55 20.40 13.17
C ILE A 20 44.66 21.89 13.54
N ALA A 21 45.12 22.71 12.61
CA ALA A 21 45.03 24.16 12.75
C ALA A 21 43.55 24.54 12.64
N PHE A 22 42.92 24.85 13.77
CA PHE A 22 41.64 25.56 13.75
C PHE A 22 41.90 26.93 13.12
N ALA A 23 41.49 27.11 11.87
CA ALA A 23 41.37 28.45 11.28
C ALA A 23 40.19 29.15 11.97
N GLN A 24 40.40 29.59 13.21
CA GLN A 24 39.42 30.43 13.89
C GLN A 24 39.48 31.81 13.23
N VAL A 25 38.31 32.35 12.88
CA VAL A 25 38.23 33.76 12.45
C VAL A 25 38.90 34.59 13.55
N PRO A 26 39.95 35.36 13.24
CA PRO A 26 40.64 36.16 14.23
C PRO A 26 39.63 36.99 15.01
N GLN A 27 39.56 36.79 16.33
CA GLN A 27 38.67 37.53 17.23
C GLN A 27 39.25 38.92 17.51
N ALA A 28 39.52 39.68 16.44
CA ALA A 28 40.08 41.00 16.55
C ALA A 28 39.65 41.93 15.40
N ILE A 29 39.62 43.23 15.68
CA ILE A 29 39.29 44.29 14.72
C ILE A 29 40.54 45.14 14.49
N SER A 30 40.95 45.33 13.23
CA SER A 30 42.09 46.19 12.92
C SER A 30 41.81 47.66 13.29
N TYR A 31 42.75 48.30 13.99
CA TYR A 31 42.68 49.70 14.36
C TYR A 31 44.04 50.38 14.17
N GLN A 32 44.03 51.56 13.58
CA GLN A 32 45.24 52.36 13.33
C GLN A 32 44.95 53.82 13.64
N SER A 33 45.86 54.49 14.33
CA SER A 33 45.69 55.89 14.72
C SER A 33 47.05 56.57 14.92
N VAL A 34 47.03 57.91 14.92
CA VAL A 34 48.19 58.76 15.19
C VAL A 34 48.07 59.35 16.59
N ALA A 35 49.07 59.13 17.44
CA ALA A 35 49.14 59.70 18.78
C ALA A 35 49.76 61.10 18.75
N ARG A 36 49.10 62.04 19.42
CA ARG A 36 49.55 63.44 19.59
C ARG A 36 49.52 63.83 21.07
N ASN A 37 50.40 64.74 21.45
CA ASN A 37 50.35 65.35 22.78
C ASN A 37 49.31 66.48 22.85
N ALA A 38 49.11 67.06 24.03
CA ALA A 38 48.15 68.14 24.25
C ALA A 38 48.41 69.41 23.42
N GLY A 39 49.66 69.61 22.95
CA GLY A 39 50.03 70.70 22.04
C GLY A 39 49.81 70.38 20.56
N GLY A 40 49.23 69.22 20.23
CA GLY A 40 48.98 68.78 18.84
C GLY A 40 50.19 68.18 18.13
N ASN A 41 51.36 68.14 18.77
CA ASN A 41 52.57 67.54 18.21
C ASN A 41 52.47 66.02 18.26
N VAL A 42 52.97 65.34 17.22
CA VAL A 42 53.00 63.88 17.19
C VAL A 42 53.93 63.35 18.27
N LEU A 43 53.51 62.27 18.94
CA LEU A 43 54.39 61.50 19.81
C LEU A 43 55.20 60.57 18.93
N ALA A 44 56.33 61.02 18.40
CA ALA A 44 57.15 60.24 17.47
C ALA A 44 58.07 59.26 18.22
N ASN A 45 58.17 58.01 17.75
CA ASN A 45 59.04 56.98 18.34
C ASN A 45 58.90 56.82 19.86
N THR A 46 57.71 57.13 20.40
CA THR A 46 57.42 57.16 21.83
C THR A 46 56.67 55.90 22.23
N ALA A 47 57.06 55.30 23.36
CA ALA A 47 56.31 54.22 23.99
C ALA A 47 55.05 54.81 24.66
N ILE A 48 53.88 54.34 24.25
CA ILE A 48 52.58 54.81 24.72
C ILE A 48 51.74 53.61 25.16
N SER A 49 50.72 53.86 25.98
CA SER A 49 49.71 52.87 26.32
C SER A 49 48.35 53.36 25.83
N VAL A 50 47.63 52.49 25.12
CA VAL A 50 46.32 52.77 24.56
C VAL A 50 45.31 51.85 25.22
N ARG A 51 44.23 52.43 25.76
CA ARG A 51 43.09 51.67 26.25
C ARG A 51 41.94 51.78 25.26
N ILE A 52 41.34 50.65 24.93
CA ILE A 52 40.12 50.57 24.12
C ILE A 52 38.99 50.04 25.00
N ASN A 53 37.89 50.79 25.07
CA ASN A 53 36.64 50.35 25.68
C ASN A 53 35.60 50.12 24.58
N ILE A 54 34.93 48.96 24.61
CA ILE A 54 33.75 48.70 23.79
C ILE A 54 32.51 49.05 24.61
N THR A 55 31.73 50.02 24.16
CA THR A 55 30.57 50.55 24.89
C THR A 55 29.26 50.43 24.11
N THR A 56 28.14 50.47 24.82
CA THR A 56 26.79 50.42 24.25
C THR A 56 26.31 51.74 23.65
N MET A 57 26.91 52.87 24.02
CA MET A 57 26.54 54.22 23.57
C MET A 57 27.77 55.13 23.49
N ALA A 58 27.72 56.19 22.66
CA ALA A 58 28.83 57.11 22.44
C ALA A 58 29.28 57.90 23.70
N SER A 59 28.36 58.13 24.65
CA SER A 59 28.64 58.77 25.94
C SER A 59 27.72 58.15 27.00
N GLY A 60 28.24 57.92 28.21
CA GLY A 60 27.49 57.33 29.32
C GLY A 60 27.07 55.87 29.15
N GLY A 61 27.52 55.20 28.08
CA GLY A 61 27.24 53.78 27.82
C GLY A 61 27.99 52.85 28.77
N MET A 62 27.44 51.65 28.96
CA MET A 62 28.09 50.60 29.73
C MET A 62 29.30 50.06 28.96
N VAL A 63 30.44 49.89 29.65
CA VAL A 63 31.64 49.23 29.10
C VAL A 63 31.41 47.72 29.11
N LEU A 64 31.28 47.12 27.93
CA LEU A 64 31.11 45.68 27.75
C LEU A 64 32.46 44.95 27.80
N TYR A 65 33.51 45.61 27.32
CA TYR A 65 34.87 45.08 27.27
C TYR A 65 35.88 46.22 27.32
N SER A 66 37.00 46.00 28.00
CA SER A 66 38.12 46.94 28.08
C SER A 66 39.44 46.19 27.91
N GLU A 67 40.35 46.74 27.11
CA GLU A 67 41.69 46.19 26.93
C GLU A 67 42.75 47.30 26.84
N ARG A 68 44.00 46.92 27.13
CA ARG A 68 45.18 47.76 27.01
C ARG A 68 46.15 47.20 25.96
N HIS A 69 46.72 48.11 25.18
CA HIS A 69 47.85 47.86 24.29
C HIS A 69 49.01 48.76 24.67
N ASP A 70 50.19 48.17 24.90
CA ASP A 70 51.43 48.91 25.11
C ASP A 70 52.22 48.85 23.81
N VAL A 71 52.36 49.98 23.12
CA VAL A 71 52.90 50.07 21.76
C VAL A 71 53.87 51.24 21.61
N THR A 72 54.80 51.13 20.67
CA THR A 72 55.68 52.24 20.29
C THR A 72 55.20 52.81 18.97
N THR A 73 54.89 54.11 18.96
CA THR A 73 54.55 54.85 17.73
C THR A 73 55.74 54.92 16.77
N ASN A 74 55.51 55.10 15.47
CA ASN A 74 56.60 55.39 14.52
C ASN A 74 56.98 56.89 14.48
N GLN A 75 57.86 57.29 13.54
CA GLN A 75 58.30 58.68 13.36
C GLN A 75 57.17 59.69 13.06
N PHE A 76 56.00 59.21 12.65
CA PHE A 76 54.81 60.03 12.37
C PHE A 76 53.78 59.98 13.51
N GLY A 77 54.10 59.34 14.63
CA GLY A 77 53.16 59.10 15.73
C GLY A 77 52.14 57.98 15.46
N LEU A 78 52.26 57.25 14.36
CA LEU A 78 51.31 56.18 13.98
C LEU A 78 51.55 54.92 14.80
N PHE A 79 50.46 54.29 15.25
CA PHE A 79 50.45 52.94 15.82
C PHE A 79 49.31 52.11 15.21
N THR A 80 49.52 50.79 15.16
CA THR A 80 48.54 49.81 14.67
C THR A 80 48.34 48.77 15.76
N ILE A 81 47.08 48.48 16.08
CA ILE A 81 46.68 47.45 17.05
C ILE A 81 45.53 46.62 16.47
N ALA A 82 45.33 45.44 17.05
CA ALA A 82 44.17 44.60 16.76
C ALA A 82 43.29 44.57 18.02
N ILE A 83 42.14 45.24 17.96
CA ILE A 83 41.20 45.34 19.08
C ILE A 83 40.66 43.95 19.40
N GLY A 84 40.79 43.47 20.63
CA GLY A 84 40.46 42.10 21.06
C GLY A 84 41.69 41.20 21.25
N ALA A 85 42.89 41.68 20.87
CA ALA A 85 44.17 40.99 21.09
C ALA A 85 45.06 41.68 22.14
N GLY A 86 44.55 42.70 22.83
CA GLY A 86 45.27 43.40 23.90
C GLY A 86 45.24 42.65 25.23
N THR A 87 45.84 43.26 26.26
CA THR A 87 45.71 42.77 27.64
C THR A 87 44.33 43.15 28.18
N PRO A 88 43.43 42.21 28.48
CA PRO A 88 42.10 42.53 28.98
C PRO A 88 42.17 43.20 30.35
N LEU A 89 41.42 44.29 30.52
CA LEU A 89 41.24 44.99 31.80
C LEU A 89 39.89 44.64 32.43
N SER A 90 38.85 44.45 31.62
CA SER A 90 37.54 43.98 32.05
C SER A 90 36.74 43.35 30.90
N GLY A 91 35.84 42.42 31.22
CA GLY A 91 35.03 41.69 30.24
C GLY A 91 35.83 40.69 29.39
N SER A 92 35.16 40.12 28.38
CA SER A 92 35.78 39.25 27.36
C SER A 92 35.34 39.67 25.96
N PHE A 93 36.28 39.78 25.02
CA PHE A 93 35.98 40.19 23.64
C PHE A 93 35.03 39.22 22.94
N SER A 94 35.23 37.90 23.15
CA SER A 94 34.34 36.86 22.62
C SER A 94 32.96 36.82 23.28
N GLY A 95 32.81 37.45 24.45
CA GLY A 95 31.55 37.56 25.18
C GLY A 95 30.68 38.74 24.73
N ILE A 96 31.16 39.60 23.83
CA ILE A 96 30.41 40.76 23.34
C ILE A 96 29.27 40.27 22.44
N ASN A 97 28.02 40.55 22.83
CA ASN A 97 26.88 40.37 21.93
C ASN A 97 26.88 41.48 20.87
N TRP A 98 27.39 41.17 19.67
CA TRP A 98 27.43 42.08 18.52
C TRP A 98 26.06 42.31 17.85
N ALA A 99 25.05 41.47 18.13
CA ALA A 99 23.71 41.57 17.54
C ALA A 99 22.79 42.57 18.30
N GLY A 100 23.10 42.90 19.55
CA GLY A 100 22.25 43.74 20.41
C GLY A 100 22.34 45.25 20.16
N GLY A 101 22.40 45.70 18.90
CA GLY A 101 22.46 47.11 18.50
C GLY A 101 23.88 47.69 18.32
N ASN A 102 23.97 49.01 18.10
CA ASN A 102 25.23 49.70 17.80
C ASN A 102 26.28 49.52 18.91
N ARG A 103 27.55 49.48 18.52
CA ARG A 103 28.70 49.42 19.44
C ARG A 103 29.66 50.55 19.14
N TYR A 104 30.34 51.04 20.18
CA TYR A 104 31.28 52.14 20.07
C TYR A 104 32.64 51.73 20.65
N ALA A 105 33.72 52.21 20.04
CA ALA A 105 35.07 52.07 20.54
C ALA A 105 35.53 53.44 21.10
N GLU A 106 35.71 53.50 22.42
CA GLU A 106 36.33 54.63 23.11
C GLU A 106 37.84 54.38 23.24
N THR A 107 38.63 55.31 22.71
CA THR A 107 40.09 55.25 22.74
C THR A 107 40.61 56.24 23.78
N ALA A 108 41.48 55.76 24.67
CA ALA A 108 42.19 56.59 25.64
C ALA A 108 43.70 56.35 25.59
N LEU A 109 44.49 57.40 25.80
CA LEU A 109 45.94 57.40 25.67
C LEU A 109 46.61 57.76 27.00
N ASP A 110 47.64 57.02 27.36
CA ASP A 110 48.69 57.44 28.30
C ASP A 110 49.98 57.69 27.49
N SER A 111 50.40 58.95 27.43
CA SER A 111 51.57 59.37 26.66
C SER A 111 52.91 58.98 27.30
N ASN A 112 52.91 58.54 28.56
CA ASN A 112 54.09 58.07 29.28
C ASN A 112 54.23 56.53 29.24
N GLY A 113 53.28 55.86 28.58
CA GLY A 113 53.25 54.41 28.45
C GLY A 113 53.24 53.68 29.79
N ALA A 114 53.73 52.44 29.78
CA ALA A 114 53.77 51.57 30.96
C ALA A 114 54.58 52.14 32.14
N THR A 115 55.46 53.13 31.90
CA THR A 115 56.29 53.78 32.92
C THR A 115 55.53 54.84 33.71
N GLY A 116 54.38 55.33 33.19
CA GLY A 116 53.57 56.40 33.78
C GLY A 116 52.44 55.95 34.72
N GLY A 117 52.34 54.66 35.04
CA GLY A 117 51.30 54.14 35.94
C GLY A 117 49.90 54.05 35.33
N TYR A 118 49.77 54.09 33.99
CA TYR A 118 48.51 53.93 33.24
C TYR A 118 47.47 55.02 33.53
N THR A 119 47.87 56.28 33.41
CA THR A 119 46.98 57.44 33.54
C THR A 119 46.37 57.82 32.19
N PHE A 120 45.25 57.20 31.85
CA PHE A 120 44.61 57.37 30.54
C PHE A 120 43.79 58.64 30.41
N THR A 121 44.02 59.39 29.34
CA THR A 121 43.18 60.50 28.88
C THR A 121 42.34 60.06 27.69
N VAL A 122 41.02 60.24 27.74
CA VAL A 122 40.13 59.87 26.63
C VAL A 122 40.38 60.78 25.43
N MET A 123 40.62 60.16 24.27
CA MET A 123 40.92 60.85 23.01
C MET A 123 39.72 60.91 22.07
N GLY A 124 38.71 60.06 22.28
CA GLY A 124 37.45 60.10 21.56
C GLY A 124 36.75 58.75 21.52
N THR A 125 35.48 58.76 21.09
CA THR A 125 34.64 57.58 20.94
C THR A 125 34.03 57.54 19.55
N MET A 126 34.18 56.42 18.84
CA MET A 126 33.65 56.23 17.49
C MET A 126 32.70 55.04 17.41
N GLN A 127 31.71 55.09 16.52
CA GLN A 127 30.85 53.94 16.25
C GLN A 127 31.61 52.89 15.43
N LEU A 128 31.47 51.62 15.78
CA LEU A 128 31.93 50.51 14.95
C LEU A 128 30.91 50.25 13.84
N LEU A 129 31.33 50.46 12.59
CA LEU A 129 30.55 50.17 11.40
C LEU A 129 30.93 48.81 10.81
N SER A 130 30.03 48.23 10.00
CA SER A 130 30.27 46.93 9.35
C SER A 130 31.43 46.99 8.35
N VAL A 131 32.30 45.99 8.39
CA VAL A 131 33.36 45.75 7.40
C VAL A 131 32.84 44.93 6.21
N PRO A 132 33.48 44.93 5.03
CA PRO A 132 32.98 44.22 3.84
C PRO A 132 32.67 42.72 4.06
N TYR A 133 33.50 42.00 4.83
CA TYR A 133 33.25 40.61 5.19
C TYR A 133 32.00 40.43 6.07
N ALA A 134 31.69 41.40 6.94
CA ALA A 134 30.52 41.36 7.81
C ALA A 134 29.22 41.69 7.05
N LEU A 135 29.29 42.48 5.96
CA LEU A 135 28.12 42.75 5.10
C LEU A 135 27.66 41.50 4.35
N LEU A 136 28.58 40.60 3.96
CA LEU A 136 28.25 39.30 3.37
C LEU A 136 27.58 38.37 4.40
N ALA A 137 28.00 38.42 5.67
CA ALA A 137 27.46 37.58 6.74
C ALA A 137 26.04 37.98 7.19
N GLN A 138 25.57 39.19 6.86
CA GLN A 138 24.21 39.65 7.19
C GLN A 138 23.12 38.75 6.58
N GLN A 139 23.40 38.11 5.43
CA GLN A 139 22.45 37.21 4.76
C GLN A 139 22.20 35.89 5.51
N VAL A 140 23.02 35.53 6.50
CA VAL A 140 22.95 34.20 7.15
C VAL A 140 22.19 34.22 8.49
N ILE A 141 21.91 35.39 9.06
CA ILE A 141 21.40 35.50 10.45
C ILE A 141 19.86 35.48 10.54
N SER A 142 19.13 35.84 9.47
CA SER A 142 17.69 35.58 9.40
C SER A 142 17.49 34.16 8.84
N GLY A 143 17.26 33.20 9.71
CA GLY A 143 17.13 31.77 9.37
C GLY A 143 16.33 31.56 8.09
N ALA A 144 17.00 31.07 7.05
CA ALA A 144 16.35 30.75 5.80
C ALA A 144 15.34 29.64 6.07
N THR A 145 14.06 29.94 5.88
CA THR A 145 13.11 28.89 5.51
C THR A 145 13.67 28.15 4.28
N LEU A 146 13.25 26.90 4.03
CA LEU A 146 13.67 26.17 2.83
C LEU A 146 13.41 27.01 1.56
N ASP A 147 12.35 27.83 1.59
CA ASP A 147 11.97 28.83 0.58
C ASP A 147 13.04 29.91 0.36
N GLN A 148 13.60 30.49 1.43
CA GLN A 148 14.68 31.48 1.36
C GLN A 148 16.06 30.89 1.01
N ALA A 149 16.26 29.59 1.18
CA ALA A 149 17.43 28.90 0.61
C ALA A 149 17.27 28.64 -0.90
N TYR A 150 16.05 28.76 -1.43
CA TYR A 150 15.68 28.39 -2.79
C TYR A 150 15.49 29.57 -3.74
N ASP A 151 15.21 30.77 -3.22
CA ASP A 151 14.84 31.95 -4.04
C ASP A 151 16.03 32.82 -4.49
N ALA A 152 17.26 32.47 -4.11
CA ALA A 152 18.47 33.25 -4.41
C ALA A 152 18.94 33.17 -5.90
N GLY A 153 18.04 33.42 -6.86
CA GLY A 153 18.38 33.47 -8.30
C GLY A 153 17.22 33.62 -9.30
N GLY A 154 15.97 33.76 -8.85
CA GLY A 154 14.79 33.88 -9.73
C GLY A 154 14.20 32.52 -10.15
N ALA A 155 13.18 32.56 -11.01
CA ALA A 155 12.33 31.41 -11.36
C ALA A 155 13.09 30.27 -12.08
N GLY A 156 13.87 29.44 -11.36
CA GLY A 156 14.47 28.24 -11.95
C GLY A 156 15.73 27.69 -11.28
N SER A 157 16.55 28.51 -10.63
CA SER A 157 17.82 28.03 -10.04
C SER A 157 17.62 27.68 -8.57
N GLY A 158 17.16 26.45 -8.32
CA GLY A 158 16.94 25.90 -6.98
C GLY A 158 16.22 24.56 -6.98
N ARG A 159 15.42 24.27 -8.04
CA ARG A 159 14.36 23.23 -8.10
C ARG A 159 14.74 21.76 -7.84
N ILE A 160 16.02 21.43 -7.66
CA ILE A 160 16.47 20.04 -7.65
C ILE A 160 17.34 19.80 -6.42
N VAL A 161 16.89 18.90 -5.56
CA VAL A 161 17.72 18.31 -4.50
C VAL A 161 18.32 17.02 -5.05
N ASN A 162 19.61 17.05 -5.37
CA ASN A 162 20.35 15.85 -5.74
C ASN A 162 20.84 15.16 -4.45
N ALA A 163 20.20 14.07 -4.06
CA ALA A 163 20.70 13.22 -2.99
C ALA A 163 21.86 12.36 -3.54
N ASP A 164 23.07 12.52 -3.01
CA ASP A 164 24.26 11.79 -3.46
C ASP A 164 24.52 10.53 -2.63
N ALA A 165 24.73 10.69 -1.32
CA ALA A 165 25.04 9.65 -0.36
C ALA A 165 23.98 9.66 0.75
N GLY A 166 22.89 8.94 0.49
CA GLY A 166 21.78 8.79 1.43
C GLY A 166 20.47 9.40 0.93
N ALA A 167 19.46 9.41 1.79
CA ALA A 167 18.14 9.96 1.49
C ALA A 167 17.99 11.38 2.02
N VAL A 168 17.11 12.16 1.39
CA VAL A 168 16.52 13.34 2.03
C VAL A 168 15.47 12.83 3.02
N GLU A 169 15.68 13.09 4.31
CA GLU A 169 14.83 12.58 5.38
C GLU A 169 13.97 13.69 6.01
N ILE A 170 12.67 13.44 6.17
CA ILE A 170 11.73 14.33 6.86
C ILE A 170 11.18 13.57 8.07
N ASN A 171 11.62 13.95 9.27
CA ASN A 171 11.24 13.31 10.52
C ASN A 171 10.35 14.21 11.38
N SER A 172 9.21 13.69 11.84
CA SER A 172 8.35 14.34 12.82
C SER A 172 8.01 13.39 13.96
N GLY A 173 8.37 13.78 15.19
CA GLY A 173 7.97 13.07 16.41
C GLY A 173 6.68 13.61 17.03
N THR A 174 5.96 14.49 16.33
CA THR A 174 4.78 15.15 16.87
C THR A 174 3.55 14.25 16.74
N ASN A 175 2.92 13.92 17.88
CA ASN A 175 1.67 13.16 17.88
C ASN A 175 0.59 13.89 17.08
N ASN A 176 -0.13 13.15 16.21
CA ASN A 176 -1.14 13.71 15.30
C ASN A 176 -0.62 14.87 14.42
N GLY A 177 0.69 14.90 14.14
CA GLY A 177 1.30 15.87 13.24
C GLY A 177 1.38 15.35 11.79
N ILE A 178 1.44 16.29 10.85
CA ILE A 178 1.72 15.99 9.44
C ILE A 178 3.18 16.36 9.17
N ALA A 179 3.98 15.39 8.74
CA ALA A 179 5.39 15.62 8.43
C ALA A 179 5.59 16.31 7.07
N LEU A 180 4.71 16.04 6.11
CA LEU A 180 4.69 16.63 4.77
C LEU A 180 3.24 16.92 4.37
N ASP A 181 2.91 18.20 4.19
CA ASP A 181 1.63 18.66 3.65
C ASP A 181 1.86 19.36 2.31
N ILE A 182 1.06 19.01 1.30
CA ILE A 182 1.18 19.54 -0.06
C ILE A 182 -0.21 19.89 -0.58
N THR A 183 -0.39 21.15 -0.96
CA THR A 183 -1.63 21.65 -1.55
C THR A 183 -1.37 22.16 -2.96
N HIS A 184 -2.16 21.70 -3.93
CA HIS A 184 -2.19 22.23 -5.30
C HIS A 184 -3.61 22.62 -5.66
N SER A 185 -3.84 23.91 -5.94
CA SER A 185 -5.17 24.46 -6.21
C SER A 185 -5.47 24.69 -7.70
N GLY A 186 -4.46 24.55 -8.57
CA GLY A 186 -4.59 24.71 -10.01
C GLY A 186 -4.85 23.40 -10.75
N ASN A 187 -4.82 23.46 -12.09
CA ASN A 187 -4.74 22.25 -12.92
C ASN A 187 -3.30 21.74 -12.91
N GLY A 188 -3.05 20.56 -12.32
CA GLY A 188 -1.71 19.98 -12.27
C GLY A 188 -1.58 18.84 -11.27
N VAL A 189 -0.34 18.51 -10.92
CA VAL A 189 0.04 17.35 -10.10
C VAL A 189 0.71 17.83 -8.82
N ALA A 190 0.19 17.41 -7.66
CA ALA A 190 0.79 17.73 -6.36
C ALA A 190 2.07 16.92 -6.09
N ILE A 191 2.09 15.63 -6.45
CA ILE A 191 3.23 14.73 -6.29
C ILE A 191 3.37 13.88 -7.56
N SER A 192 4.56 13.90 -8.17
CA SER A 192 4.95 13.04 -9.29
C SER A 192 6.21 12.26 -8.91
N ALA A 193 6.17 10.94 -9.04
CA ALA A 193 7.30 10.06 -8.73
C ALA A 193 7.53 9.10 -9.90
N GLU A 194 8.78 9.00 -10.36
CA GLU A 194 9.17 8.17 -11.50
C GLU A 194 10.38 7.31 -11.13
N GLY A 195 10.27 6.00 -11.34
CA GLY A 195 11.40 5.07 -11.30
C GLY A 195 11.75 4.64 -12.72
N SER A 196 12.78 5.24 -13.31
CA SER A 196 13.10 5.07 -14.73
C SER A 196 14.00 3.87 -15.06
N SER A 197 14.56 3.18 -14.05
CA SER A 197 15.43 2.03 -14.26
C SER A 197 14.63 0.74 -14.52
N PRO A 198 14.77 0.09 -15.70
CA PRO A 198 14.06 -1.16 -16.00
C PRO A 198 14.47 -2.35 -15.10
N SER A 199 15.62 -2.24 -14.41
CA SER A 199 16.12 -3.27 -13.50
C SER A 199 15.73 -3.04 -12.03
N SER A 200 15.03 -1.93 -11.72
CA SER A 200 14.61 -1.64 -10.35
C SER A 200 13.62 -2.70 -9.86
N GLN A 201 13.83 -3.19 -8.64
CA GLN A 201 12.92 -4.09 -7.94
C GLN A 201 12.07 -3.36 -6.89
N PHE A 202 12.24 -2.04 -6.78
CA PHE A 202 11.59 -1.20 -5.78
C PHE A 202 10.49 -0.35 -6.39
N ALA A 203 9.44 -0.06 -5.60
CA ALA A 203 8.37 0.84 -5.99
C ALA A 203 8.86 2.30 -6.07
N ALA A 204 8.32 3.07 -7.00
CA ALA A 204 8.60 4.52 -7.07
C ALA A 204 8.13 5.28 -5.81
N ILE A 205 7.07 4.78 -5.15
CA ILE A 205 6.59 5.26 -3.86
C ILE A 205 6.41 4.04 -2.95
N GLN A 206 7.06 4.06 -1.79
CA GLN A 206 6.94 3.03 -0.77
C GLN A 206 6.36 3.63 0.52
N SER A 207 5.30 3.01 1.04
CA SER A 207 4.69 3.37 2.32
C SER A 207 4.67 2.16 3.26
N VAL A 208 4.87 2.40 4.56
CA VAL A 208 4.85 1.37 5.59
C VAL A 208 4.11 1.94 6.80
N SER A 209 3.22 1.15 7.40
CA SER A 209 2.54 1.49 8.65
C SER A 209 2.73 0.38 9.67
N SER A 210 3.14 0.77 10.88
CA SER A 210 3.24 -0.11 12.06
C SER A 210 2.03 0.02 12.98
N SER A 211 0.94 0.65 12.52
CA SER A 211 -0.25 0.90 13.33
C SER A 211 -0.89 -0.41 13.81
N ASN A 212 -1.40 -0.39 15.05
CA ASN A 212 -2.20 -1.46 15.64
C ASN A 212 -3.71 -1.22 15.51
N SER A 213 -4.13 -0.15 14.82
CA SER A 213 -5.55 0.19 14.62
C SER A 213 -6.09 -0.41 13.33
N GLY A 214 -7.26 -1.06 13.40
CA GLY A 214 -7.97 -1.59 12.24
C GLY A 214 -8.57 -0.52 11.31
N ALA A 215 -8.50 0.76 11.70
CA ALA A 215 -8.95 1.90 10.90
C ALA A 215 -7.79 2.66 10.23
N ALA A 216 -6.52 2.30 10.51
CA ALA A 216 -5.38 2.96 9.89
C ALA A 216 -5.14 2.46 8.46
N SER A 217 -4.54 3.29 7.62
CA SER A 217 -4.08 2.92 6.28
C SER A 217 -2.69 3.52 6.05
N ALA A 218 -1.80 2.78 5.37
CA ALA A 218 -0.49 3.32 4.99
C ALA A 218 -0.63 4.40 3.90
N ILE A 219 -1.59 4.21 2.99
CA ILE A 219 -2.00 5.18 1.97
C ILE A 219 -3.53 5.27 2.01
N ILE A 220 -4.06 6.49 1.96
CA ILE A 220 -5.50 6.74 1.83
C ILE A 220 -5.74 7.69 0.66
N GLY A 221 -6.54 7.25 -0.31
CA GLY A 221 -7.10 8.11 -1.35
C GLY A 221 -8.52 8.52 -0.99
N SER A 222 -8.81 9.82 -1.02
CA SER A 222 -10.13 10.37 -0.70
C SER A 222 -10.48 11.48 -1.67
N SER A 223 -11.73 11.50 -2.15
CA SER A 223 -12.25 12.53 -3.03
C SER A 223 -13.66 12.93 -2.59
N SER A 224 -13.94 14.23 -2.59
CA SER A 224 -15.28 14.79 -2.43
C SER A 224 -15.96 15.09 -3.78
N GLY A 225 -15.22 14.98 -4.88
CA GLY A 225 -15.69 15.26 -6.25
C GLY A 225 -15.84 14.00 -7.11
N MET A 226 -16.18 14.19 -8.39
CA MET A 226 -16.26 13.12 -9.39
C MET A 226 -14.86 12.63 -9.79
N ALA A 227 -14.20 11.86 -8.93
CA ALA A 227 -12.88 11.30 -9.19
C ALA A 227 -12.73 9.91 -8.57
N TYR A 228 -11.80 9.10 -9.10
CA TYR A 228 -11.35 7.88 -8.43
C TYR A 228 -10.49 8.26 -7.23
N GLY A 229 -10.76 7.66 -6.06
CA GLY A 229 -9.90 7.86 -4.89
C GLY A 229 -8.49 7.30 -5.11
N VAL A 230 -8.39 6.12 -5.75
CA VAL A 230 -7.14 5.47 -6.16
C VAL A 230 -7.39 4.75 -7.49
N SER A 231 -6.44 4.84 -8.43
CA SER A 231 -6.48 4.12 -9.71
C SER A 231 -5.11 3.52 -10.04
N GLY A 232 -5.10 2.29 -10.53
CA GLY A 232 -3.94 1.69 -11.20
C GLY A 232 -4.21 1.57 -12.70
N GLN A 233 -3.19 1.79 -13.53
CA GLN A 233 -3.29 1.69 -14.97
C GLN A 233 -2.02 1.04 -15.53
N LEU A 234 -2.18 0.21 -16.55
CA LEU A 234 -1.08 -0.35 -17.34
C LEU A 234 -1.26 0.06 -18.80
N GLU A 235 -0.15 0.37 -19.48
CA GLU A 235 -0.14 0.66 -20.91
C GLU A 235 -0.43 -0.58 -21.74
N THR A 236 -1.04 -0.42 -22.91
CA THR A 236 -1.42 -1.55 -23.78
C THR A 236 -0.23 -2.40 -24.25
N THR A 237 0.98 -1.83 -24.26
CA THR A 237 2.23 -2.50 -24.63
C THR A 237 3.02 -2.99 -23.43
N ALA A 238 2.54 -2.80 -22.19
CA ALA A 238 3.24 -3.20 -20.99
C ALA A 238 3.21 -4.74 -20.82
N THR A 239 4.25 -5.28 -20.20
CA THR A 239 4.34 -6.70 -19.80
C THR A 239 3.90 -6.94 -18.35
N ALA A 240 3.38 -5.91 -17.68
CA ALA A 240 2.93 -5.98 -16.30
C ALA A 240 1.68 -6.85 -16.15
N GLN A 241 1.58 -7.58 -15.03
CA GLN A 241 0.52 -8.56 -14.81
C GLN A 241 -0.74 -7.99 -14.12
N SER A 242 -0.62 -6.86 -13.42
CA SER A 242 -1.72 -6.30 -12.64
C SER A 242 -1.54 -4.80 -12.45
N ALA A 243 -2.62 -4.04 -12.64
CA ALA A 243 -2.63 -2.61 -12.36
C ALA A 243 -2.70 -2.32 -10.85
N VAL A 244 -3.39 -3.18 -10.09
CA VAL A 244 -3.45 -3.18 -8.63
C VAL A 244 -3.25 -4.62 -8.16
N TYR A 245 -2.28 -4.85 -7.29
CA TYR A 245 -1.97 -6.17 -6.74
C TYR A 245 -2.02 -6.12 -5.20
N GLY A 246 -2.99 -6.82 -4.61
CA GLY A 246 -3.14 -6.94 -3.17
C GLY A 246 -2.67 -8.31 -2.68
N ASN A 247 -1.70 -8.35 -1.76
CA ASN A 247 -1.19 -9.58 -1.17
C ASN A 247 -1.35 -9.56 0.36
N ASN A 248 -2.04 -10.55 0.91
CA ASN A 248 -2.19 -10.72 2.35
C ASN A 248 -1.39 -11.94 2.83
N LEU A 249 -0.24 -11.68 3.46
CA LEU A 249 0.68 -12.72 3.96
C LEU A 249 0.28 -13.30 5.32
N ARG A 250 -0.87 -12.88 5.89
CA ARG A 250 -1.35 -13.43 7.16
C ARG A 250 -1.73 -14.90 6.98
N THR A 251 -1.25 -15.73 7.89
CA THR A 251 -1.63 -17.16 7.97
C THR A 251 -2.93 -17.39 8.74
N ASN A 252 -3.50 -16.35 9.36
CA ASN A 252 -4.78 -16.40 10.05
C ASN A 252 -5.67 -15.20 9.67
N GLY A 253 -6.64 -15.46 8.79
CA GLY A 253 -7.64 -14.51 8.32
C GLY A 253 -7.10 -13.33 7.48
N GLY A 254 -7.97 -12.34 7.26
CA GLY A 254 -7.67 -11.14 6.47
C GLY A 254 -8.06 -11.26 5.00
N HIS A 255 -7.88 -10.18 4.25
CA HIS A 255 -8.30 -10.06 2.85
C HIS A 255 -7.15 -9.47 2.03
N GLY A 256 -6.90 -10.00 0.83
CA GLY A 256 -6.00 -9.36 -0.14
C GLY A 256 -6.58 -8.04 -0.65
N VAL A 257 -7.88 -8.06 -0.97
CA VAL A 257 -8.69 -6.88 -1.34
C VAL A 257 -10.05 -7.00 -0.64
N ARG A 258 -10.54 -5.89 -0.06
CA ARG A 258 -11.87 -5.82 0.58
C ARG A 258 -12.65 -4.63 0.04
N GLY A 259 -13.71 -4.90 -0.72
CA GLY A 259 -14.63 -3.89 -1.25
C GLY A 259 -15.90 -3.75 -0.40
N ILE A 260 -16.28 -2.51 -0.08
CA ILE A 260 -17.50 -2.17 0.66
C ILE A 260 -18.15 -0.98 -0.03
N GLY A 261 -19.43 -1.09 -0.38
CA GLY A 261 -20.18 -0.05 -1.08
C GLY A 261 -21.52 -0.57 -1.58
N PHE A 262 -22.20 0.21 -2.42
CA PHE A 262 -23.39 -0.28 -3.14
C PHE A 262 -23.05 -1.50 -4.00
N ASN A 263 -21.93 -1.41 -4.74
CA ASN A 263 -21.22 -2.54 -5.31
C ASN A 263 -19.89 -2.68 -4.57
N GLY A 264 -19.59 -3.87 -4.04
CA GLY A 264 -18.32 -4.12 -3.34
C GLY A 264 -17.14 -4.21 -4.30
N VAL A 265 -17.23 -5.09 -5.30
CA VAL A 265 -16.22 -5.31 -6.34
C VAL A 265 -16.94 -5.51 -7.67
N VAL A 266 -16.45 -4.88 -8.74
CA VAL A 266 -16.95 -5.00 -10.10
C VAL A 266 -15.79 -5.43 -11.00
N GLY A 267 -15.96 -6.53 -11.73
CA GLY A 267 -14.96 -7.06 -12.65
C GLY A 267 -15.57 -7.25 -14.03
N GLU A 268 -14.93 -6.67 -15.04
CA GLU A 268 -15.40 -6.68 -16.42
C GLU A 268 -14.24 -7.03 -17.36
N THR A 269 -14.55 -7.73 -18.44
CA THR A 269 -13.60 -8.03 -19.51
C THR A 269 -14.34 -8.17 -20.84
N ASN A 270 -13.70 -7.73 -21.91
CA ASN A 270 -14.17 -7.87 -23.29
C ASN A 270 -13.26 -8.80 -24.12
N TYR A 271 -12.37 -9.55 -23.46
CA TYR A 271 -11.46 -10.50 -24.10
C TYR A 271 -11.94 -11.94 -23.94
N SER A 272 -11.90 -12.73 -25.00
CA SER A 272 -12.46 -14.09 -25.05
C SER A 272 -11.83 -15.09 -24.08
N GLN A 273 -10.58 -14.86 -23.68
CA GLN A 273 -9.85 -15.70 -22.72
C GLN A 273 -9.86 -15.13 -21.30
N GLY A 274 -10.44 -13.94 -21.10
CA GLY A 274 -10.45 -13.25 -19.82
C GLY A 274 -11.57 -13.74 -18.90
N PHE A 275 -11.42 -13.47 -17.60
CA PHE A 275 -12.45 -13.65 -16.59
C PHE A 275 -12.78 -12.29 -15.95
N GLY A 276 -14.06 -12.00 -15.70
CA GLY A 276 -14.44 -10.86 -14.87
C GLY A 276 -14.05 -11.07 -13.40
N LEU A 277 -14.18 -12.31 -12.92
CA LEU A 277 -13.72 -12.75 -11.60
C LEU A 277 -13.18 -14.18 -11.71
N TYR A 278 -11.98 -14.41 -11.16
CA TYR A 278 -11.39 -15.73 -11.02
C TYR A 278 -11.13 -16.03 -9.55
N GLY A 279 -11.64 -17.15 -9.05
CA GLY A 279 -11.49 -17.57 -7.66
C GLY A 279 -11.03 -19.02 -7.58
N GLU A 280 -9.90 -19.24 -6.92
CA GLU A 280 -9.30 -20.56 -6.73
C GLU A 280 -8.81 -20.69 -5.29
N ASN A 281 -8.97 -21.88 -4.72
CA ASN A 281 -8.45 -22.23 -3.40
C ASN A 281 -7.45 -23.37 -3.55
N TYR A 282 -6.18 -23.08 -3.28
CA TYR A 282 -5.05 -24.00 -3.41
C TYR A 282 -4.82 -24.88 -2.17
N ASP A 283 -5.86 -25.22 -1.41
CA ASP A 283 -5.71 -26.14 -0.28
C ASP A 283 -5.27 -27.53 -0.77
N GLN A 284 -3.98 -27.81 -0.66
CA GLN A 284 -3.33 -29.06 -1.05
C GLN A 284 -2.82 -29.84 0.17
N LEU A 285 -3.07 -29.36 1.39
CA LEU A 285 -2.53 -29.97 2.61
C LEU A 285 -3.53 -31.00 3.17
N LEU A 286 -3.09 -32.24 3.37
CA LEU A 286 -3.92 -33.28 3.98
C LEU A 286 -4.05 -33.08 5.51
N PRO A 287 -5.23 -33.32 6.10
CA PRO A 287 -6.49 -33.68 5.44
C PRO A 287 -7.09 -32.48 4.70
N LEU A 288 -7.47 -32.65 3.43
CA LEU A 288 -8.04 -31.58 2.60
C LEU A 288 -9.24 -30.96 3.33
N GLY A 289 -9.21 -29.64 3.51
CA GLY A 289 -10.31 -28.91 4.12
C GLY A 289 -11.55 -28.82 3.21
N ASN A 290 -12.43 -27.89 3.55
CA ASN A 290 -13.53 -27.43 2.68
C ASN A 290 -13.06 -26.21 1.88
N GLY A 291 -11.94 -26.31 1.18
CA GLY A 291 -11.40 -25.20 0.38
C GLY A 291 -12.47 -24.64 -0.55
N VAL A 292 -12.82 -23.36 -0.37
CA VAL A 292 -13.84 -22.68 -1.19
C VAL A 292 -13.15 -21.68 -2.11
N GLY A 293 -13.32 -21.85 -3.43
CA GLY A 293 -12.84 -20.88 -4.42
C GLY A 293 -13.71 -19.61 -4.46
N VAL A 294 -15.04 -19.79 -4.53
CA VAL A 294 -16.02 -18.69 -4.51
C VAL A 294 -17.18 -19.04 -3.57
N ALA A 295 -17.50 -18.13 -2.66
CA ALA A 295 -18.63 -18.25 -1.72
C ALA A 295 -19.51 -17.00 -1.82
N GLY A 296 -20.83 -17.21 -1.86
CA GLY A 296 -21.82 -16.13 -1.87
C GLY A 296 -22.96 -16.41 -0.90
N THR A 297 -23.44 -15.38 -0.22
CA THR A 297 -24.59 -15.45 0.69
C THR A 297 -25.45 -14.22 0.49
N GLY A 298 -26.73 -14.42 0.22
CA GLY A 298 -27.69 -13.38 -0.09
C GLY A 298 -29.05 -14.01 -0.39
N PHE A 299 -30.02 -13.21 -0.81
CA PHE A 299 -31.29 -13.74 -1.33
C PHE A 299 -31.03 -14.68 -2.52
N TYR A 300 -30.14 -14.26 -3.42
CA TYR A 300 -29.40 -15.14 -4.31
C TYR A 300 -27.95 -15.20 -3.82
N GLY A 301 -27.46 -16.39 -3.45
CA GLY A 301 -26.06 -16.56 -3.06
C GLY A 301 -25.12 -16.33 -4.24
N VAL A 302 -25.44 -16.95 -5.39
CA VAL A 302 -24.79 -16.75 -6.68
C VAL A 302 -25.88 -16.73 -7.75
N LEU A 303 -25.89 -15.68 -8.58
CA LEU A 303 -26.78 -15.56 -9.74
C LEU A 303 -25.90 -15.53 -11.00
N GLY A 304 -26.02 -16.56 -11.84
CA GLY A 304 -25.35 -16.63 -13.14
C GLY A 304 -26.36 -16.53 -14.26
N GLU A 305 -26.04 -15.77 -15.29
CA GLU A 305 -26.86 -15.57 -16.49
C GLU A 305 -25.98 -15.75 -17.72
N ASP A 306 -26.45 -16.49 -18.72
CA ASP A 306 -25.79 -16.51 -20.01
C ASP A 306 -26.14 -15.22 -20.77
N ARG A 307 -25.13 -14.51 -21.27
CA ARG A 307 -25.30 -13.23 -21.99
C ARG A 307 -26.25 -13.31 -23.19
N TYR A 308 -26.46 -14.51 -23.73
CA TYR A 308 -27.21 -14.74 -24.96
C TYR A 308 -28.65 -15.15 -24.72
N LEU A 309 -29.05 -15.45 -23.47
CA LEU A 309 -30.37 -15.94 -23.07
C LEU A 309 -30.89 -17.04 -24.01
N GLY A 310 -30.03 -18.01 -24.31
CA GLY A 310 -30.33 -19.14 -25.19
C GLY A 310 -30.23 -18.88 -26.70
N SER A 311 -29.91 -17.65 -27.14
CA SER A 311 -29.72 -17.34 -28.57
C SER A 311 -28.41 -17.91 -29.16
N VAL A 312 -27.48 -18.34 -28.32
CA VAL A 312 -26.21 -18.98 -28.72
C VAL A 312 -26.09 -20.36 -28.08
N THR A 313 -25.91 -21.38 -28.92
CA THR A 313 -25.75 -22.77 -28.48
C THR A 313 -24.52 -22.93 -27.57
N GLY A 314 -24.69 -23.60 -26.43
CA GLY A 314 -23.61 -23.94 -25.51
C GLY A 314 -23.27 -22.85 -24.49
N ALA A 315 -24.02 -21.75 -24.44
CA ALA A 315 -23.92 -20.78 -23.36
C ALA A 315 -24.70 -21.25 -22.12
N TYR A 316 -24.18 -20.97 -20.93
CA TYR A 316 -24.79 -21.37 -19.66
C TYR A 316 -24.61 -20.27 -18.60
N GLY A 317 -25.64 -20.02 -17.80
CA GLY A 317 -25.50 -19.18 -16.61
C GLY A 317 -24.67 -19.85 -15.52
N VAL A 318 -24.76 -21.18 -15.41
CA VAL A 318 -23.94 -22.01 -14.51
C VAL A 318 -23.56 -23.32 -15.23
N PHE A 319 -22.27 -23.61 -15.32
CA PHE A 319 -21.73 -24.86 -15.88
C PHE A 319 -20.74 -25.49 -14.89
N SER A 320 -20.96 -26.77 -14.53
CA SER A 320 -20.07 -27.53 -13.65
C SER A 320 -19.31 -28.58 -14.44
N ASN A 321 -17.98 -28.48 -14.48
CA ASN A 321 -17.13 -29.54 -15.03
C ASN A 321 -16.83 -30.58 -13.95
N GLY A 322 -17.76 -31.51 -13.76
CA GLY A 322 -17.74 -32.50 -12.69
C GLY A 322 -19.12 -32.62 -12.02
N ASN A 323 -19.13 -32.84 -10.71
CA ASN A 323 -20.36 -33.02 -9.95
C ASN A 323 -21.06 -31.68 -9.66
N PHE A 324 -22.39 -31.71 -9.58
CA PHE A 324 -23.21 -30.60 -9.08
C PHE A 324 -24.12 -31.12 -7.97
N ALA A 325 -24.12 -30.46 -6.82
CA ALA A 325 -24.84 -30.91 -5.64
C ALA A 325 -25.67 -29.77 -5.02
N ALA A 326 -26.76 -30.16 -4.36
CA ALA A 326 -27.58 -29.28 -3.56
C ALA A 326 -28.06 -30.04 -2.34
N SER A 327 -28.07 -29.38 -1.17
CA SER A 327 -28.69 -29.91 0.05
C SER A 327 -30.20 -29.68 0.10
N GLY A 328 -30.70 -28.74 -0.72
CA GLY A 328 -32.13 -28.51 -0.96
C GLY A 328 -32.59 -29.17 -2.25
N THR A 329 -33.51 -28.53 -2.97
CA THR A 329 -34.07 -29.06 -4.22
C THR A 329 -33.28 -28.65 -5.46
N LYS A 330 -33.18 -29.53 -6.46
CA LYS A 330 -32.76 -29.16 -7.83
C LYS A 330 -33.99 -28.80 -8.65
N SER A 331 -34.17 -27.52 -8.97
CA SER A 331 -35.43 -27.02 -9.56
C SER A 331 -35.26 -26.27 -10.86
N PHE A 332 -36.26 -26.41 -11.73
CA PHE A 332 -36.49 -25.60 -12.92
C PHE A 332 -37.68 -24.66 -12.64
N VAL A 333 -37.49 -23.36 -12.80
CA VAL A 333 -38.50 -22.34 -12.52
C VAL A 333 -38.72 -21.50 -13.77
N ILE A 334 -39.98 -21.29 -14.12
CA ILE A 334 -40.42 -20.38 -15.19
C ILE A 334 -41.60 -19.55 -14.69
N ASP A 335 -41.94 -18.49 -15.41
CA ASP A 335 -43.21 -17.80 -15.22
C ASP A 335 -44.37 -18.78 -15.42
N HIS A 336 -45.41 -18.68 -14.60
CA HIS A 336 -46.53 -19.59 -14.69
C HIS A 336 -47.24 -19.39 -16.05
N PRO A 337 -47.38 -20.43 -16.91
CA PRO A 337 -47.86 -20.25 -18.28
C PRO A 337 -49.26 -19.65 -18.42
N LEU A 338 -50.09 -19.75 -17.37
CA LEU A 338 -51.45 -19.19 -17.33
C LEU A 338 -51.58 -17.93 -16.46
N ASP A 339 -50.52 -17.53 -15.75
CA ASP A 339 -50.54 -16.39 -14.81
C ASP A 339 -49.12 -15.87 -14.52
N PRO A 340 -48.40 -15.41 -15.57
CA PRO A 340 -46.97 -15.08 -15.47
C PRO A 340 -46.69 -13.85 -14.61
N GLU A 341 -47.66 -12.95 -14.46
CA GLU A 341 -47.49 -11.72 -13.67
C GLU A 341 -47.45 -11.98 -12.15
N ASN A 342 -48.10 -13.05 -11.68
CA ASN A 342 -48.32 -13.27 -10.25
C ASN A 342 -47.72 -14.57 -9.71
N ARG A 343 -47.38 -15.53 -10.59
CA ARG A 343 -46.95 -16.87 -10.16
C ARG A 343 -45.78 -17.37 -10.98
N PHE A 344 -44.94 -18.15 -10.30
CA PHE A 344 -43.97 -19.04 -10.94
C PHE A 344 -44.51 -20.46 -11.01
N LEU A 345 -44.17 -21.17 -12.08
CA LEU A 345 -44.28 -22.63 -12.15
C LEU A 345 -42.90 -23.23 -11.83
N LYS A 346 -42.84 -24.08 -10.80
CA LYS A 346 -41.62 -24.74 -10.34
C LYS A 346 -41.73 -26.25 -10.53
N HIS A 347 -40.83 -26.81 -11.32
CA HIS A 347 -40.63 -28.25 -11.45
C HIS A 347 -39.30 -28.65 -10.80
N PHE A 348 -39.11 -29.96 -10.61
CA PHE A 348 -37.98 -30.53 -9.91
C PHE A 348 -37.34 -31.63 -10.73
N SER A 349 -36.03 -31.78 -10.60
CA SER A 349 -35.32 -32.95 -11.11
C SER A 349 -35.77 -34.20 -10.33
N MET A 350 -35.87 -35.34 -11.01
CA MET A 350 -36.06 -36.62 -10.33
C MET A 350 -34.79 -36.99 -9.57
N GLU A 351 -34.94 -37.39 -8.30
CA GLU A 351 -33.84 -37.88 -7.47
C GLU A 351 -34.08 -39.36 -7.15
N SER A 352 -33.07 -40.19 -7.43
CA SER A 352 -33.05 -41.63 -7.18
C SER A 352 -31.75 -42.00 -6.47
N ASN A 353 -31.75 -43.13 -5.75
CA ASN A 353 -30.53 -43.74 -5.25
C ASN A 353 -29.63 -44.27 -6.38
N GLU A 354 -30.15 -44.37 -7.60
CA GLU A 354 -29.42 -44.74 -8.82
C GLU A 354 -29.30 -43.54 -9.77
N VAL A 355 -28.23 -43.49 -10.55
CA VAL A 355 -28.09 -42.48 -11.61
C VAL A 355 -28.89 -42.93 -12.84
N LEU A 356 -30.17 -42.59 -12.89
CA LEU A 356 -31.10 -43.09 -13.90
C LEU A 356 -31.24 -42.16 -15.12
N ASN A 357 -31.30 -42.77 -16.30
CA ASN A 357 -31.85 -42.17 -17.51
C ASN A 357 -33.24 -42.76 -17.78
N VAL A 358 -34.17 -41.90 -18.22
CA VAL A 358 -35.55 -42.29 -18.50
C VAL A 358 -35.89 -41.97 -19.96
N TYR A 359 -36.40 -42.97 -20.67
CA TYR A 359 -36.88 -42.84 -22.05
C TYR A 359 -38.34 -43.27 -22.10
N ARG A 360 -39.16 -42.55 -22.85
CA ARG A 360 -40.58 -42.86 -22.99
C ARG A 360 -41.07 -42.57 -24.40
N GLY A 361 -42.15 -43.23 -24.78
CA GLY A 361 -42.81 -42.97 -26.04
C GLY A 361 -44.04 -43.83 -26.20
N ASN A 362 -44.56 -43.82 -27.42
CA ASN A 362 -45.71 -44.60 -27.84
C ASN A 362 -45.30 -45.43 -29.07
N ALA A 363 -45.90 -46.59 -29.26
CA ALA A 363 -45.72 -47.43 -30.44
C ALA A 363 -47.05 -48.09 -30.81
N VAL A 364 -47.21 -48.44 -32.09
CA VAL A 364 -48.43 -49.06 -32.62
C VAL A 364 -48.11 -50.49 -33.04
N PHE A 365 -49.02 -51.40 -32.75
CA PHE A 365 -48.93 -52.80 -33.18
C PHE A 365 -49.14 -52.93 -34.69
N ASP A 366 -48.23 -53.62 -35.35
CA ASP A 366 -48.27 -53.89 -36.79
C ASP A 366 -49.16 -55.11 -37.13
N GLN A 367 -49.15 -55.50 -38.41
CA GLN A 367 -49.86 -56.68 -38.93
C GLN A 367 -49.42 -58.01 -38.30
N ASN A 368 -48.24 -58.05 -37.69
CA ASN A 368 -47.73 -59.21 -36.97
C ASN A 368 -48.12 -59.18 -35.48
N ASN A 369 -48.91 -58.20 -35.05
CA ASN A 369 -49.25 -57.93 -33.66
C ASN A 369 -48.00 -57.63 -32.81
N GLU A 370 -47.04 -56.91 -33.38
CA GLU A 370 -45.83 -56.45 -32.72
C GLU A 370 -45.69 -54.94 -32.77
N ALA A 371 -45.21 -54.33 -31.68
CA ALA A 371 -44.82 -52.94 -31.66
C ALA A 371 -43.30 -52.84 -31.44
N ALA A 372 -42.57 -52.53 -32.51
CA ALA A 372 -41.11 -52.35 -32.46
C ALA A 372 -40.75 -50.91 -32.08
N VAL A 373 -39.84 -50.74 -31.13
CA VAL A 373 -39.34 -49.44 -30.67
C VAL A 373 -37.87 -49.31 -30.98
N THR A 374 -37.51 -48.29 -31.75
CA THR A 374 -36.11 -47.92 -32.02
C THR A 374 -35.71 -46.76 -31.12
N LEU A 375 -34.68 -46.97 -30.31
CA LEU A 375 -34.07 -46.01 -29.41
C LEU A 375 -32.97 -45.22 -30.15
N PRO A 376 -32.55 -44.05 -29.63
CA PRO A 376 -31.44 -43.30 -30.22
C PRO A 376 -30.18 -44.16 -30.40
N SER A 377 -29.38 -43.87 -31.44
CA SER A 377 -28.19 -44.66 -31.78
C SER A 377 -27.14 -44.74 -30.66
N TYR A 378 -27.12 -43.76 -29.76
CA TYR A 378 -26.23 -43.74 -28.60
C TYR A 378 -26.78 -44.50 -27.38
N PHE A 379 -28.03 -44.97 -27.40
CA PHE A 379 -28.72 -45.45 -26.19
C PHE A 379 -27.92 -46.54 -25.46
N ASN A 380 -27.53 -47.61 -26.15
CA ASN A 380 -26.76 -48.70 -25.54
C ASN A 380 -25.35 -48.29 -25.08
N SER A 381 -24.81 -47.17 -25.58
CA SER A 381 -23.45 -46.70 -25.23
C SER A 381 -23.38 -45.98 -23.87
N ILE A 382 -24.50 -45.49 -23.36
CA ILE A 382 -24.57 -44.71 -22.11
C ILE A 382 -25.52 -45.31 -21.07
N ASN A 383 -26.10 -46.50 -21.33
CA ASN A 383 -27.13 -47.09 -20.50
C ASN A 383 -26.87 -48.58 -20.26
N THR A 384 -27.20 -49.06 -19.06
CA THR A 384 -27.25 -50.48 -18.68
C THR A 384 -28.47 -50.77 -17.79
N ASN A 385 -28.69 -52.02 -17.41
CA ASN A 385 -29.70 -52.45 -16.42
C ASN A 385 -31.12 -51.92 -16.70
N PHE A 386 -31.72 -52.37 -17.82
CA PHE A 386 -32.98 -51.83 -18.32
C PHE A 386 -34.21 -52.42 -17.61
N THR A 387 -35.17 -51.55 -17.25
CA THR A 387 -36.51 -51.92 -16.78
C THR A 387 -37.58 -51.30 -17.68
N TYR A 388 -38.68 -52.01 -17.89
CA TYR A 388 -39.76 -51.64 -18.82
C TYR A 388 -41.09 -51.47 -18.10
N GLN A 389 -41.83 -50.42 -18.44
CA GLN A 389 -43.23 -50.25 -18.07
C GLN A 389 -44.05 -50.09 -19.35
N LEU A 390 -45.11 -50.89 -19.50
CA LEU A 390 -45.97 -50.90 -20.69
C LEU A 390 -47.42 -50.58 -20.29
N THR A 391 -48.13 -49.83 -21.12
CA THR A 391 -49.55 -49.50 -20.89
C THR A 391 -50.30 -49.48 -22.22
N PRO A 392 -51.31 -50.35 -22.42
CA PRO A 392 -52.08 -50.32 -23.65
C PRO A 392 -53.01 -49.10 -23.66
N VAL A 393 -53.20 -48.49 -24.82
CA VAL A 393 -53.96 -47.26 -25.01
C VAL A 393 -55.16 -47.56 -25.92
N GLY A 394 -56.36 -47.16 -25.48
CA GLY A 394 -57.60 -47.33 -26.26
C GLY A 394 -58.23 -48.72 -26.21
N GLY A 395 -57.54 -49.73 -25.70
CA GLY A 395 -58.06 -51.09 -25.54
C GLY A 395 -57.25 -51.91 -24.53
N TYR A 396 -57.83 -53.01 -24.05
CA TYR A 396 -57.10 -53.96 -23.20
C TYR A 396 -56.20 -54.85 -24.05
N ALA A 397 -54.98 -55.10 -23.58
CA ALA A 397 -54.07 -56.08 -24.15
C ALA A 397 -53.14 -56.66 -23.07
N PRO A 398 -52.85 -57.98 -23.09
CA PRO A 398 -51.87 -58.63 -22.21
C PRO A 398 -50.43 -58.36 -22.69
N LEU A 399 -49.96 -57.13 -22.53
CA LEU A 399 -48.67 -56.68 -23.04
C LEU A 399 -47.47 -57.37 -22.37
N TYR A 400 -46.42 -57.66 -23.16
CA TYR A 400 -45.13 -58.15 -22.67
C TYR A 400 -43.96 -57.73 -23.58
N ILE A 401 -42.73 -57.76 -23.05
CA ILE A 401 -41.52 -57.55 -23.85
C ILE A 401 -41.21 -58.84 -24.61
N LYS A 402 -41.44 -58.83 -25.92
CA LYS A 402 -41.13 -59.93 -26.83
C LYS A 402 -39.62 -60.04 -27.06
N GLU A 403 -38.95 -58.92 -27.31
CA GLU A 403 -37.49 -58.83 -27.48
C GLU A 403 -36.95 -57.74 -26.56
N LYS A 404 -36.00 -58.10 -25.67
CA LYS A 404 -35.31 -57.12 -24.82
C LYS A 404 -34.47 -56.17 -25.67
N ILE A 405 -34.14 -54.99 -25.13
CA ILE A 405 -33.26 -54.03 -25.80
C ILE A 405 -31.96 -54.67 -26.21
N GLN A 406 -31.72 -54.71 -27.51
CA GLN A 406 -30.47 -55.07 -28.17
C GLN A 406 -30.31 -54.19 -29.40
N ASN A 407 -29.09 -53.69 -29.67
CA ASN A 407 -28.81 -52.82 -30.80
C ASN A 407 -29.77 -51.61 -30.91
N ASN A 408 -30.04 -50.94 -29.79
CA ASN A 408 -30.96 -49.82 -29.66
C ASN A 408 -32.40 -50.12 -30.11
N ARG A 409 -32.87 -51.38 -30.03
CA ARG A 409 -34.24 -51.77 -30.39
C ARG A 409 -34.81 -52.77 -29.41
N PHE A 410 -36.11 -52.67 -29.14
CA PHE A 410 -36.88 -53.71 -28.44
C PHE A 410 -38.25 -53.91 -29.07
N VAL A 411 -38.91 -55.03 -28.77
CA VAL A 411 -40.21 -55.38 -29.34
C VAL A 411 -41.21 -55.71 -28.24
N ILE A 412 -42.40 -55.14 -28.37
CA ILE A 412 -43.55 -55.38 -27.50
C ILE A 412 -44.51 -56.32 -28.22
N GLY A 413 -45.02 -57.33 -27.50
CA GLY A 413 -46.05 -58.25 -27.97
C GLY A 413 -47.32 -58.17 -27.11
N GLY A 414 -48.36 -58.90 -27.54
CA GLY A 414 -49.61 -59.07 -26.78
C GLY A 414 -50.74 -58.10 -27.15
N GLY A 415 -50.51 -57.15 -28.08
CA GLY A 415 -51.55 -56.31 -28.65
C GLY A 415 -52.15 -56.89 -29.94
N THR A 416 -53.03 -56.11 -30.58
CA THR A 416 -53.57 -56.41 -31.92
C THR A 416 -53.21 -55.28 -32.88
N GLU A 417 -53.11 -55.55 -34.17
CA GLU A 417 -52.85 -54.53 -35.22
C GLU A 417 -53.66 -53.24 -34.98
N GLY A 418 -52.97 -52.10 -35.03
CA GLY A 418 -53.55 -50.77 -34.84
C GLY A 418 -53.74 -50.35 -33.38
N LEU A 419 -53.59 -51.25 -32.40
CA LEU A 419 -53.59 -50.88 -30.99
C LEU A 419 -52.32 -50.08 -30.66
N GLU A 420 -52.43 -49.09 -29.78
CA GLU A 420 -51.29 -48.30 -29.32
C GLU A 420 -50.82 -48.76 -27.92
N VAL A 421 -49.51 -48.68 -27.68
CA VAL A 421 -48.88 -48.91 -26.38
C VAL A 421 -48.00 -47.72 -26.00
N SER A 422 -48.22 -47.17 -24.80
CA SER A 422 -47.25 -46.30 -24.14
C SER A 422 -46.18 -47.14 -23.44
N TRP A 423 -44.92 -46.73 -23.54
CA TRP A 423 -43.79 -47.40 -22.92
C TRP A 423 -42.89 -46.42 -22.17
N VAL A 424 -42.26 -46.92 -21.10
CA VAL A 424 -41.18 -46.25 -20.37
C VAL A 424 -40.06 -47.25 -20.17
N VAL A 425 -38.83 -46.81 -20.40
CA VAL A 425 -37.60 -47.52 -20.11
C VAL A 425 -36.81 -46.72 -19.06
N TYR A 426 -36.56 -47.35 -17.92
CA TYR A 426 -35.58 -46.88 -16.94
C TYR A 426 -34.27 -47.61 -17.20
N ALA A 427 -33.16 -46.88 -17.19
CA ALA A 427 -31.83 -47.44 -17.35
C ALA A 427 -30.84 -46.75 -16.40
N GLU A 428 -29.90 -47.53 -15.86
CA GLU A 428 -28.76 -46.96 -15.16
C GLU A 428 -27.79 -46.31 -16.17
N ARG A 429 -27.36 -45.09 -15.88
CA ARG A 429 -26.37 -44.37 -16.68
C ARG A 429 -25.01 -45.08 -16.57
N ASN A 430 -24.35 -45.24 -17.72
CA ASN A 430 -23.13 -46.03 -17.88
C ASN A 430 -22.20 -45.46 -18.97
N ASP A 431 -22.15 -44.14 -19.14
CA ASP A 431 -21.17 -43.49 -20.02
C ASP A 431 -19.75 -43.56 -19.44
N ALA A 432 -18.76 -43.13 -20.23
CA ALA A 432 -17.34 -43.20 -19.88
C ALA A 432 -17.00 -42.61 -18.49
N TYR A 433 -17.69 -41.55 -18.06
CA TYR A 433 -17.48 -40.96 -16.74
C TYR A 433 -17.84 -41.94 -15.62
N LEU A 434 -19.03 -42.55 -15.64
CA LEU A 434 -19.46 -43.51 -14.61
C LEU A 434 -18.78 -44.87 -14.72
N GLN A 435 -18.22 -45.20 -15.88
CA GLN A 435 -17.36 -46.37 -16.05
C GLN A 435 -15.99 -46.17 -15.37
N GLN A 436 -15.41 -44.97 -15.48
CA GLN A 436 -14.11 -44.63 -14.90
C GLN A 436 -14.20 -44.22 -13.42
N HIS A 437 -15.37 -43.77 -12.98
CA HIS A 437 -15.64 -43.31 -11.61
C HIS A 437 -16.85 -44.05 -11.00
N PRO A 438 -16.78 -45.39 -10.84
CA PRO A 438 -17.90 -46.19 -10.36
C PRO A 438 -18.33 -45.85 -8.93
N GLU A 439 -17.44 -45.29 -8.10
CA GLU A 439 -17.71 -44.83 -6.75
C GLU A 439 -18.74 -43.68 -6.69
N GLN A 440 -18.87 -42.91 -7.78
CA GLN A 440 -19.87 -41.83 -7.87
C GLN A 440 -21.31 -42.35 -7.89
N LYS A 441 -21.51 -43.65 -8.11
CA LYS A 441 -22.82 -44.31 -8.05
C LYS A 441 -23.21 -44.75 -6.64
N GLN A 442 -22.32 -44.64 -5.64
CA GLN A 442 -22.61 -45.09 -4.28
C GLN A 442 -23.61 -44.13 -3.61
N PRO A 443 -24.83 -44.61 -3.26
CA PRO A 443 -25.86 -43.76 -2.65
C PRO A 443 -25.54 -43.40 -1.20
N GLU A 444 -24.80 -44.26 -0.50
CA GLU A 444 -24.37 -44.06 0.87
C GLU A 444 -22.86 -43.84 0.90
N GLN A 445 -22.45 -42.66 1.37
CA GLN A 445 -21.05 -42.27 1.43
C GLN A 445 -20.70 -41.87 2.87
N ALA A 446 -19.58 -42.40 3.36
CA ALA A 446 -19.04 -41.99 4.64
C ALA A 446 -18.56 -40.53 4.55
N LYS A 447 -18.91 -39.73 5.55
CA LYS A 447 -18.31 -38.41 5.73
C LYS A 447 -16.80 -38.55 5.92
N ARG A 448 -16.03 -37.62 5.32
CA ARG A 448 -14.59 -37.53 5.57
C ARG A 448 -14.34 -37.29 7.06
N PRO A 449 -13.20 -37.72 7.63
CA PRO A 449 -12.94 -37.60 9.07
C PRO A 449 -13.23 -36.21 9.66
N GLN A 450 -12.84 -35.14 8.95
CA GLN A 450 -13.06 -33.75 9.36
C GLN A 450 -14.53 -33.26 9.26
N GLU A 451 -15.40 -33.98 8.57
CA GLU A 451 -16.81 -33.63 8.38
C GLU A 451 -17.75 -34.36 9.36
N GLN A 452 -17.23 -35.38 10.06
CA GLN A 452 -18.01 -36.15 11.02
C GLN A 452 -18.50 -35.24 12.16
N GLY A 453 -19.78 -35.36 12.51
CA GLY A 453 -20.44 -34.47 13.48
C GLY A 453 -20.89 -33.11 12.94
N LYS A 454 -20.55 -32.74 11.69
CA LYS A 454 -21.03 -31.50 11.04
C LYS A 454 -22.26 -31.74 10.16
N TYR A 455 -23.04 -30.69 9.91
CA TYR A 455 -24.31 -30.76 9.15
C TYR A 455 -24.35 -29.76 8.00
N LEU A 456 -25.03 -30.09 6.90
CA LEU A 456 -25.26 -29.14 5.80
C LEU A 456 -26.26 -28.04 6.22
N MET A 457 -27.31 -28.41 6.95
CA MET A 457 -28.32 -27.52 7.51
C MET A 457 -28.60 -27.88 8.98
N PRO A 458 -27.77 -27.40 9.93
CA PRO A 458 -27.87 -27.79 11.35
C PRO A 458 -29.25 -27.59 11.98
N GLN A 459 -29.95 -26.52 11.60
CA GLN A 459 -31.24 -26.15 12.16
C GLN A 459 -32.34 -27.22 11.94
N LEU A 460 -32.25 -28.03 10.88
CA LEU A 460 -33.21 -29.12 10.63
C LEU A 460 -33.08 -30.26 11.65
N TYR A 461 -31.97 -30.31 12.38
CA TYR A 461 -31.66 -31.33 13.39
C TYR A 461 -31.59 -30.75 14.81
N GLY A 462 -32.05 -29.50 15.01
CA GLY A 462 -31.97 -28.81 16.30
C GLY A 462 -30.53 -28.52 16.75
N LYS A 463 -29.60 -28.41 15.80
CA LYS A 463 -28.17 -28.17 16.03
C LYS A 463 -27.81 -26.70 15.87
N LEU A 464 -26.71 -26.29 16.50
CA LEU A 464 -26.23 -24.91 16.45
C LEU A 464 -25.63 -24.57 15.07
N PRO A 465 -25.66 -23.30 14.64
CA PRO A 465 -25.12 -22.90 13.34
C PRO A 465 -23.64 -23.24 13.13
N ASP A 466 -22.83 -23.23 14.19
CA ASP A 466 -21.38 -23.55 14.16
C ASP A 466 -21.08 -25.06 14.01
N GLU A 467 -22.10 -25.90 14.16
CA GLU A 467 -22.08 -27.31 13.76
C GLU A 467 -22.29 -27.48 12.23
N GLY A 468 -22.41 -26.38 11.48
CA GLY A 468 -22.48 -26.37 10.03
C GLY A 468 -21.18 -26.78 9.34
N LEU A 469 -21.27 -27.57 8.27
CA LEU A 469 -20.13 -28.01 7.45
C LEU A 469 -19.43 -26.85 6.74
N PHE A 470 -20.23 -25.90 6.26
CA PHE A 470 -19.76 -24.66 5.61
C PHE A 470 -19.89 -23.46 6.55
N TYR A 471 -19.95 -23.70 7.85
CA TYR A 471 -19.97 -22.60 8.81
C TYR A 471 -18.65 -21.84 8.72
N VAL A 472 -18.75 -20.62 8.22
CA VAL A 472 -17.73 -19.60 8.36
C VAL A 472 -18.30 -18.61 9.38
N PRO A 473 -17.61 -18.33 10.49
CA PRO A 473 -18.04 -17.27 11.39
C PRO A 473 -18.30 -16.02 10.55
N LYS A 474 -19.53 -15.50 10.62
CA LYS A 474 -19.88 -14.29 9.86
C LYS A 474 -18.81 -13.24 10.19
N PRO A 475 -18.08 -12.70 9.21
CA PRO A 475 -17.20 -11.57 9.47
C PRO A 475 -18.03 -10.52 10.21
N ALA A 476 -17.50 -9.96 11.29
CA ALA A 476 -18.23 -8.97 12.08
C ALA A 476 -18.86 -7.95 11.11
N THR A 477 -20.17 -7.70 11.24
CA THR A 477 -20.82 -6.66 10.45
C THR A 477 -20.14 -5.35 10.83
N LEU A 478 -19.29 -4.85 9.95
CA LEU A 478 -18.63 -3.57 10.16
C LEU A 478 -19.54 -2.51 9.56
N GLU A 479 -19.96 -1.56 10.38
CA GLU A 479 -20.60 -0.35 9.88
C GLU A 479 -19.67 0.32 8.87
N GLN A 480 -20.25 0.93 7.82
CA GLN A 480 -19.52 1.81 6.92
C GLN A 480 -19.07 3.03 7.72
N GLN A 481 -17.86 2.96 8.24
CA GLN A 481 -17.24 4.04 8.98
C GLN A 481 -16.19 4.71 8.09
N PRO A 482 -16.16 6.06 8.03
CA PRO A 482 -15.11 6.75 7.30
C PRO A 482 -13.76 6.42 7.95
N LEU A 483 -12.75 6.20 7.12
CA LEU A 483 -11.38 6.11 7.61
C LEU A 483 -10.95 7.48 8.17
N PRO A 484 -10.13 7.52 9.23
CA PRO A 484 -9.65 8.77 9.79
C PRO A 484 -8.79 9.51 8.77
N VAL A 485 -9.22 10.73 8.42
CA VAL A 485 -8.45 11.67 7.60
C VAL A 485 -8.10 12.87 8.48
N LEU A 486 -6.81 13.07 8.74
CA LEU A 486 -6.35 14.23 9.48
C LEU A 486 -6.37 15.45 8.54
N LYS A 487 -7.23 16.43 8.83
CA LYS A 487 -7.29 17.68 8.07
C LYS A 487 -6.25 18.65 8.60
N THR A 488 -5.54 19.34 7.71
CA THR A 488 -4.83 20.56 8.09
C THR A 488 -5.85 21.63 8.48
N GLN A 489 -5.57 22.36 9.55
CA GLN A 489 -6.34 23.54 9.91
C GLN A 489 -6.14 24.55 8.79
N VAL A 490 -7.15 24.71 7.93
CA VAL A 490 -7.22 25.85 7.03
C VAL A 490 -7.52 27.03 7.95
N ASN A 491 -6.51 27.85 8.24
CA ASN A 491 -6.77 29.17 8.78
C ASN A 491 -7.39 29.97 7.63
N ASP A 492 -8.72 30.07 7.64
CA ASP A 492 -9.48 31.01 6.80
C ASP A 492 -9.06 32.46 7.08
#